data_AF-A0A933MM10-F1
#
_entry.id   AF-A0A933MM10-F1
#
_cell.length_a   1.000
_cell.length_b   1.000
_cell.length_c   1.000
_cell.angle_alpha   90.00
_cell.angle_beta   90.00
_cell.angle_gamma   90.00
#
_symmetry.space_group_name_H-M   'P 1'
#
loop_
_entity.id
_entity.type
_entity.pdbx_description
1 polymer ?
#
loop_
_entity_poly.entity_id
_entity_poly.type
_entity_poly.pdbx_seq_one_letter_code
_entity_poly.pdbx_strand_id
1 'polypeptide(L)'
;MATLHIEDVPERLYEQLKKRAAEEGRSISQVAVGLLRLGLLTARPRSDPEFKAWLDWVTAQRERWASEERKFPDSTTLIREDRDR
;
A
#
# COMPACT_ATOMS: atom_id res chain seq x y z
N MET A 1 -23.40 4.44 -0.65
CA MET A 1 -22.02 4.89 -0.34
C MET A 1 -22.12 6.08 0.58
N ALA A 2 -21.22 6.20 1.56
CA ALA A 2 -21.14 7.40 2.39
C ALA A 2 -20.31 8.48 1.66
N THR A 3 -20.70 9.75 1.82
CA THR A 3 -19.98 10.91 1.30
C THR A 3 -19.40 11.69 2.47
N LEU A 4 -18.11 12.01 2.41
CA LEU A 4 -17.44 12.87 3.38
C LEU A 4 -17.27 14.27 2.77
N HIS A 5 -17.91 15.26 3.36
CA HIS A 5 -17.64 16.67 3.07
C HIS A 5 -16.66 17.22 4.09
N ILE A 6 -15.64 17.93 3.60
CA ILE A 6 -14.63 18.60 4.42
C ILE A 6 -14.69 20.07 4.04
N GLU A 7 -15.15 20.90 4.98
CA GLU A 7 -15.17 22.36 4.84
C GLU A 7 -13.81 22.94 5.21
N ASP A 8 -13.49 24.11 4.64
CA ASP A 8 -12.28 24.89 4.96
C ASP A 8 -10.96 24.12 4.85
N VAL A 9 -10.83 23.27 3.82
CA VAL A 9 -9.57 22.57 3.53
C VAL A 9 -8.47 23.62 3.30
N PRO A 10 -7.33 23.55 4.01
CA PRO A 10 -6.23 24.47 3.80
C PRO A 10 -5.77 24.44 2.34
N GLU A 11 -5.66 25.62 1.70
CA GLU A 11 -5.34 25.76 0.27
C GLU A 11 -4.10 24.94 -0.13
N ARG A 12 -3.06 24.99 0.72
CA ARG A 12 -1.84 24.23 0.50
C ARG A 12 -2.07 22.72 0.47
N LEU A 13 -2.97 22.20 1.29
CA LEU A 13 -3.31 20.78 1.32
C LEU A 13 -4.11 20.39 0.08
N TYR A 14 -5.06 21.22 -0.34
CA TYR A 14 -5.83 21.01 -1.55
C TYR A 14 -4.93 20.95 -2.80
N GLU A 15 -3.99 21.89 -2.93
CA GLU A 15 -3.05 21.91 -4.05
C GLU A 15 -2.08 20.71 -4.04
N GLN A 16 -1.67 20.22 -2.87
CA GLN A 16 -0.89 18.98 -2.76
C GLN A 16 -1.69 17.75 -3.25
N LEU A 17 -2.97 17.65 -2.88
CA LEU A 17 -3.84 16.57 -3.34
C LEU A 17 -4.02 16.62 -4.86
N LYS A 18 -4.25 17.81 -5.41
CA LYS A 18 -4.42 18.04 -6.85
C LYS A 18 -3.16 17.69 -7.64
N LYS A 19 -1.99 18.13 -7.18
CA LYS A 19 -0.70 17.77 -7.80
C LYS A 19 -0.51 16.25 -7.83
N ARG A 20 -0.71 15.59 -6.69
CA ARG A 20 -0.55 14.13 -6.59
C ARG A 20 -1.55 13.36 -7.47
N ALA A 21 -2.79 13.84 -7.55
CA ALA A 21 -3.81 13.28 -8.44
C ALA A 21 -3.39 13.36 -9.92
N ALA A 22 -2.82 14.50 -10.34
CA ALA A 22 -2.28 14.65 -11.69
C ALA A 22 -1.09 13.72 -11.96
N GLU A 23 -0.16 13.60 -11.01
CA GLU A 23 1.01 12.71 -11.12
C GLU A 23 0.62 11.23 -11.18
N GLU A 24 -0.39 10.80 -10.41
CA GLU A 24 -0.86 9.41 -10.38
C GLU A 24 -1.89 9.09 -11.47
N GLY A 25 -2.33 10.07 -12.27
CA GLY A 25 -3.39 9.89 -13.27
C GLY A 25 -4.74 9.48 -12.65
N ARG A 26 -5.05 10.00 -11.46
CA ARG A 26 -6.22 9.64 -10.66
C ARG A 26 -7.07 10.86 -10.34
N SER A 27 -8.31 10.64 -9.94
CA SER A 27 -9.14 11.72 -9.38
C SER A 27 -8.66 12.12 -7.97
N ILE A 28 -8.90 13.37 -7.58
CA ILE A 28 -8.61 13.87 -6.23
C ILE A 28 -9.28 12.99 -5.16
N SER A 29 -10.54 12.59 -5.39
CA SER A 29 -11.27 11.72 -4.47
C SER A 29 -10.61 10.36 -4.29
N GLN A 30 -10.06 9.75 -5.35
CA GLN A 30 -9.34 8.48 -5.25
C GLN A 30 -8.05 8.62 -4.42
N VAL A 31 -7.27 9.69 -4.65
CA VAL A 31 -6.07 9.96 -3.87
C VAL A 31 -6.41 10.24 -2.40
N ALA A 32 -7.44 11.05 -2.13
CA ALA A 32 -7.89 11.36 -0.78
C ALA A 32 -8.33 10.10 -0.02
N VAL A 33 -9.15 9.23 -0.64
CA VAL A 33 -9.55 7.95 -0.04
C VAL A 33 -8.34 7.06 0.23
N GLY A 34 -7.37 7.00 -0.69
CA GLY A 34 -6.14 6.24 -0.49
C GLY A 34 -5.32 6.73 0.71
N LEU A 35 -5.15 8.04 0.83
CA LEU A 35 -4.45 8.67 1.95
C LEU A 35 -5.17 8.47 3.29
N LEU A 36 -6.50 8.59 3.31
CA LEU A 36 -7.31 8.33 4.50
C LEU A 36 -7.17 6.87 4.96
N ARG A 37 -7.22 5.91 4.02
CA ARG A 37 -6.98 4.49 4.35
C ARG A 37 -5.59 4.26 4.94
N LEU A 38 -4.56 4.86 4.34
CA LEU A 38 -3.20 4.76 4.84
C LEU A 38 -3.08 5.36 6.25
N GLY A 39 -3.68 6.53 6.48
CA GLY A 39 -3.73 7.18 7.79
C GLY A 39 -4.42 6.32 8.85
N LEU A 40 -5.52 5.65 8.52
CA LEU A 40 -6.20 4.73 9.43
C LEU A 40 -5.39 3.47 9.73
N LEU A 41 -4.62 2.98 8.75
CA LEU A 41 -3.71 1.85 8.96
C LEU A 41 -2.53 2.23 9.86
N THR A 42 -1.95 3.42 9.67
CA THR A 42 -0.80 3.90 10.46
C THR A 42 -1.19 4.45 11.83
N ALA A 43 -2.45 4.87 12.01
CA ALA A 43 -3.01 5.28 13.29
C ALA A 43 -3.34 4.10 14.22
N ARG A 44 -3.28 2.85 13.71
CA ARG A 44 -3.27 1.68 14.61
C ARG A 44 -2.04 1.79 15.53
N PRO A 45 -2.16 1.49 16.83
CA PRO A 45 -1.01 1.52 17.72
C PRO A 45 0.10 0.66 17.12
N ARG A 46 1.29 1.26 16.94
CA ARG A 46 2.51 0.62 16.38
C ARG A 46 2.97 -0.65 17.11
N SER A 47 2.32 -1.00 18.22
CA SER A 47 2.45 -2.29 18.88
C SER A 47 1.26 -3.14 18.51
N ASP A 48 1.25 -3.62 17.27
CA ASP A 48 0.59 -4.87 16.95
C ASP A 48 1.70 -5.93 16.95
N PRO A 49 1.88 -6.66 18.07
CA PRO A 49 2.92 -7.67 18.19
C PRO A 49 2.79 -8.75 17.12
N GLU A 50 1.57 -9.03 16.64
CA GLU A 50 1.32 -10.02 15.59
C GLU A 50 1.82 -9.51 14.24
N PHE A 51 1.54 -8.25 13.90
CA PHE A 51 2.05 -7.64 12.67
C PHE A 51 3.57 -7.53 12.67
N LYS A 52 4.17 -7.17 13.82
CA LYS A 52 5.63 -7.14 13.97
C LYS A 52 6.24 -8.54 13.84
N ALA A 53 5.67 -9.55 14.51
CA ALA A 53 6.14 -10.93 14.41
C ALA A 53 6.01 -11.47 12.98
N TRP A 54 4.94 -11.13 12.28
CA TRP A 54 4.78 -11.48 10.86
C TRP A 54 5.85 -10.83 9.98
N LEU A 55 6.11 -9.53 10.15
CA LEU A 55 7.17 -8.83 9.41
C LEU A 55 8.56 -9.43 9.67
N ASP A 56 8.87 -9.72 10.94
CA ASP A 56 10.15 -10.31 11.34
C ASP A 56 10.29 -11.72 10.72
N TRP A 57 9.21 -12.51 10.68
CA TRP A 57 9.16 -13.81 10.00
C TRP A 57 9.37 -13.71 8.48
N VAL A 58 8.66 -12.80 7.80
CA VAL A 58 8.80 -12.59 6.34
C VAL A 58 10.24 -12.20 5.99
N THR A 59 10.84 -11.32 6.80
CA THR A 59 12.22 -10.85 6.60
C THR A 59 13.21 -12.00 6.74
N ALA A 60 13.11 -12.79 7.82
CA ALA A 60 13.97 -13.96 8.02
C ALA A 60 13.81 -15.02 6.92
N GLN A 61 12.59 -15.24 6.40
CA GLN A 61 12.38 -16.15 5.27
C GLN A 61 13.07 -15.66 3.99
N ARG A 62 13.01 -14.37 3.70
CA ARG A 62 13.66 -13.78 2.52
C ARG A 62 15.18 -13.90 2.58
N GLU A 63 15.76 -13.59 3.73
CA GLU A 63 17.22 -13.74 3.96
C GLU A 63 17.65 -15.20 3.79
N ARG A 64 16.87 -16.14 4.33
CA ARG A 64 17.13 -17.56 4.16
C ARG A 64 17.06 -17.98 2.69
N TRP A 65 16.02 -17.60 1.95
CA TRP A 65 15.92 -17.92 0.52
C TRP A 65 17.04 -17.30 -0.31
N ALA A 66 17.50 -16.11 0.04
CA ALA A 66 18.65 -15.48 -0.58
C ALA A 66 19.95 -16.27 -0.29
N SER A 67 20.13 -16.74 0.94
CA SER A 67 21.29 -17.57 1.33
C SER A 67 21.29 -18.97 0.68
N GLU A 68 20.11 -19.51 0.36
CA GLU A 68 19.92 -20.80 -0.30
C GLU A 68 20.01 -20.71 -1.84
N GLU A 69 20.35 -19.53 -2.40
CA GLU A 69 20.33 -19.24 -3.85
C GLU A 69 19.03 -19.67 -4.55
N ARG A 70 17.91 -19.58 -3.83
CA ARG A 70 16.64 -20.09 -4.31
C ARG A 70 16.16 -19.26 -5.50
N LYS A 71 16.15 -19.86 -6.69
CA LYS A 71 15.67 -19.20 -7.91
C LYS A 71 14.15 -19.20 -7.93
N PHE A 72 13.56 -18.01 -7.87
CA PHE A 72 12.14 -17.84 -8.07
C PHE A 72 11.83 -17.83 -9.57
N PRO A 73 10.74 -18.46 -10.02
CA PRO A 73 10.28 -18.36 -11.40
C PRO A 73 10.04 -16.89 -11.76
N ASP A 74 10.17 -16.57 -13.04
CA ASP A 74 9.80 -15.23 -13.51
C ASP A 74 8.34 -14.93 -13.15
N SER A 75 8.12 -13.72 -12.65
CA SER A 75 6.81 -13.21 -12.25
C SER A 75 5.76 -13.35 -13.38
N THR A 76 6.19 -13.19 -14.63
CA THR A 76 5.33 -13.35 -15.81
C THR A 76 4.85 -14.80 -16.00
N THR A 77 5.68 -15.79 -15.64
CA THR A 77 5.32 -17.20 -15.72
C THR A 77 4.27 -17.57 -14.68
N LEU A 78 4.43 -17.07 -13.45
CA LEU A 78 3.48 -17.32 -12.35
C LEU A 78 2.09 -16.75 -12.63
N ILE A 79 2.01 -15.56 -13.24
CA ILE A 79 0.73 -14.93 -13.59
C ILE A 79 0.00 -15.71 -14.70
N ARG A 80 0.72 -16.37 -15.61
CA ARG A 80 0.12 -17.19 -16.66
C ARG A 80 -0.50 -18.47 -16.10
N GLU A 81 0.21 -19.16 -15.21
CA GLU A 81 -0.29 -20.39 -14.57
C GLU A 81 -1.59 -20.18 -13.79
N ASP A 82 -1.75 -19.03 -13.12
CA ASP A 82 -2.97 -18.69 -12.37
C ASP A 82 -4.16 -18.35 -13.27
N ARG A 83 -3.89 -17.83 -14.48
CA ARG A 83 -4.91 -17.51 -15.49
C ARG A 83 -5.41 -18.76 -16.23
N ASP A 84 -4.57 -19.78 -16.36
CA ASP A 84 -4.88 -21.02 -17.06
C ASP A 84 -5.53 -22.09 -16.14
N ARG A 85 -5.80 -21.75 -14.88
CA ARG A 85 -6.52 -22.56 -13.89
C ARG A 85 -7.98 -22.14 -13.73
#